data_AF-A0A097A5R3-F1
#
_entry.id   AF-A0A097A5R3-F1
#
_cell.length_a   1.000
_cell.length_b   1.000
_cell.length_c   1.000
_cell.angle_alpha   90.00
_cell.angle_beta   90.00
_cell.angle_gamma   90.00
#
_symmetry.space_group_name_H-M   'P 1'
#
loop_
_entity.id
_entity.type
_entity.pdbx_description
1 polymer ?
#
loop_
_entity_poly.entity_id
_entity_poly.type
_entity_poly.pdbx_seq_one_letter_code
_entity_poly.pdbx_strand_id
1 'polypeptide(L)'
;NCLTEALGLSQPGNGSLLATHADRKQLFLSAGERIVALTKRWYEQDDPSVLPRHIASKSAFQNAMTLDIAMGGSTNTVLHLLAAAQEGEVDFSISDIDRLSRQVPHLCKVAPSTQKYHMEDVHRAGGVMGILGELDRAGLLDTSVSNVLGITLRETLDTYDIMRTRDEAVKSMFRAGPAGIRTTQAFSQNCRWGTLDDDRKAGCIRSQENAYSHDGGLAILYGNMAEDGCIVKTAGVDKEILTFCGPAKVYESQEDAVDAILGGKVVAGDVVVIRYEGPKGGPGMQEMLYPTTFLKSMGLGKSCALITDGRF
;
A
#
# COMPACT_ATOMS: atom_id res chain seq x y z
N ASN A 1 0.48 -8.02 2.23
CA ASN A 1 1.15 -8.80 1.15
C ASN A 1 2.12 -7.97 0.34
N CYS A 2 1.72 -6.87 -0.32
CA CYS A 2 2.69 -6.04 -1.06
C CYS A 2 3.81 -5.50 -0.16
N LEU A 3 3.44 -5.02 1.04
CA LEU A 3 4.41 -4.56 2.05
C LEU A 3 5.38 -5.66 2.50
N THR A 4 4.91 -6.90 2.67
CA THR A 4 5.79 -7.99 3.12
C THR A 4 6.80 -8.37 2.04
N GLU A 5 6.43 -8.25 0.77
CA GLU A 5 7.35 -8.39 -0.36
C GLU A 5 8.35 -7.22 -0.43
N ALA A 6 7.90 -5.98 -0.21
CA ALA A 6 8.79 -4.81 -0.19
C ALA A 6 9.73 -4.77 1.03
N LEU A 7 9.30 -5.26 2.19
CA LEU A 7 10.14 -5.48 3.38
C LEU A 7 11.18 -6.59 3.19
N GLY A 8 11.08 -7.38 2.11
CA GLY A 8 11.93 -8.54 1.87
C GLY A 8 11.55 -9.78 2.69
N LEU A 9 10.43 -9.77 3.41
CA LEU A 9 9.92 -10.89 4.21
C LEU A 9 9.04 -11.87 3.40
N SER A 10 8.81 -11.59 2.12
CA SER A 10 8.06 -12.46 1.21
C SER A 10 8.75 -12.51 -0.15
N GLN A 11 8.52 -13.59 -0.87
CA GLN A 11 9.12 -13.77 -2.20
C GLN A 11 8.42 -12.89 -3.24
N PRO A 12 9.11 -12.58 -4.36
CA PRO A 12 8.50 -11.92 -5.51
C PRO A 12 7.23 -12.61 -5.99
N GLY A 13 6.19 -11.82 -6.26
CA GLY A 13 4.87 -12.29 -6.71
C GLY A 13 3.87 -12.58 -5.59
N ASN A 14 4.29 -12.64 -4.32
CA ASN A 14 3.37 -12.85 -3.18
C ASN A 14 2.30 -11.75 -3.06
N GLY A 15 2.69 -10.51 -3.33
CA GLY A 15 1.83 -9.34 -3.22
C GLY A 15 0.71 -9.27 -4.26
N SER A 16 0.95 -9.81 -5.46
CA SER A 16 0.14 -9.50 -6.64
C SER A 16 -0.34 -10.73 -7.44
N LEU A 17 0.29 -11.90 -7.30
CA LEU A 17 -0.14 -13.10 -8.04
C LEU A 17 -1.56 -13.51 -7.62
N LEU A 18 -2.40 -13.76 -8.61
CA LEU A 18 -3.84 -13.95 -8.39
C LEU A 18 -4.16 -15.20 -7.56
N ALA A 19 -5.16 -15.10 -6.69
CA ALA A 19 -5.48 -16.10 -5.67
C ALA A 19 -5.76 -17.51 -6.22
N THR A 20 -6.54 -17.60 -7.29
CA THR A 20 -7.00 -18.87 -7.87
C THR A 20 -6.08 -19.39 -8.97
N HIS A 21 -5.04 -18.64 -9.34
CA HIS A 21 -4.14 -19.00 -10.42
C HIS A 21 -3.22 -20.16 -10.03
N ALA A 22 -2.99 -21.10 -10.96
CA ALA A 22 -2.23 -22.33 -10.72
C ALA A 22 -0.79 -22.07 -10.23
N ASP A 23 -0.13 -21.03 -10.78
CA ASP A 23 1.21 -20.61 -10.37
C ASP A 23 1.32 -20.29 -8.87
N ARG A 24 0.21 -19.90 -8.22
CA ARG A 24 0.23 -19.60 -6.78
C ARG A 24 0.56 -20.84 -5.94
N LYS A 25 0.33 -22.04 -6.47
CA LYS A 25 0.76 -23.30 -5.84
C LYS A 25 2.28 -23.34 -5.70
N GLN A 26 3.01 -22.89 -6.72
CA GLN A 26 4.47 -22.90 -6.68
C GLN A 26 5.02 -21.94 -5.64
N LEU A 27 4.38 -20.77 -5.44
CA LEU A 27 4.75 -19.85 -4.36
C LEU A 27 4.59 -20.50 -2.97
N PHE A 28 3.56 -21.33 -2.79
CA PHE A 28 3.31 -22.00 -1.50
C PHE A 28 4.37 -23.06 -1.23
N LEU A 29 4.67 -23.88 -2.23
CA LEU A 29 5.70 -24.92 -2.13
C LEU A 29 7.08 -24.30 -1.89
N SER A 30 7.46 -23.28 -2.68
CA SER A 30 8.76 -22.61 -2.52
C SER A 30 8.86 -21.87 -1.19
N ALA A 31 7.75 -21.37 -0.63
CA ALA A 31 7.75 -20.75 0.70
C ALA A 31 8.04 -21.78 1.80
N GLY A 32 7.44 -22.97 1.69
CA GLY A 32 7.72 -24.10 2.59
C GLY A 32 9.17 -24.57 2.52
N GLU A 33 9.71 -24.73 1.32
CA GLU A 33 11.13 -25.08 1.13
C GLU A 33 12.06 -23.99 1.69
N ARG A 34 11.72 -22.72 1.45
CA ARG A 34 12.53 -21.58 1.87
C ARG A 34 12.59 -21.41 3.36
N ILE A 35 11.45 -21.51 4.07
CA ILE A 35 11.47 -21.34 5.52
C ILE A 35 12.31 -22.42 6.18
N VAL A 36 12.28 -23.65 5.67
CA VAL A 36 13.16 -24.74 6.13
C VAL A 36 14.64 -24.41 5.84
N ALA A 37 14.94 -23.92 4.63
CA ALA A 37 16.32 -23.54 4.28
C ALA A 37 16.87 -22.39 5.14
N LEU A 38 16.08 -21.34 5.40
CA LEU A 38 16.45 -20.23 6.29
C LEU A 38 16.63 -20.72 7.73
N THR A 39 15.76 -21.61 8.20
CA THR A 39 15.88 -22.22 9.54
C THR A 39 17.19 -22.99 9.67
N LYS A 40 17.59 -23.78 8.67
CA LYS A 40 18.87 -24.48 8.66
C LYS A 40 20.06 -23.52 8.64
N ARG A 41 20.02 -22.46 7.83
CA ARG A 41 21.08 -21.44 7.82
C ARG A 41 21.28 -20.82 9.22
N TRP A 42 20.20 -20.54 9.93
CA TRP A 42 20.32 -20.04 11.30
C TRP A 42 20.84 -21.10 12.27
N TYR A 43 20.14 -22.24 12.42
CA TYR A 43 20.43 -23.19 13.49
C TYR A 43 21.63 -24.12 13.23
N GLU A 44 22.01 -24.33 11.97
CA GLU A 44 23.13 -25.23 11.60
C GLU A 44 24.39 -24.46 11.13
N GLN A 45 24.24 -23.21 10.68
CA GLN A 45 25.33 -22.42 10.08
C GLN A 45 25.58 -21.09 10.81
N ASP A 46 24.85 -20.81 11.90
CA ASP A 46 24.96 -19.59 12.69
C ASP A 46 24.87 -18.30 11.85
N ASP A 47 23.97 -18.28 10.86
CA ASP A 47 23.81 -17.16 9.93
C ASP A 47 22.72 -16.18 10.38
N PRO A 48 23.04 -15.07 11.08
CA PRO A 48 22.04 -14.11 11.55
C PRO A 48 21.39 -13.31 10.42
N SER A 49 21.94 -13.31 9.19
CA SER A 49 21.41 -12.51 8.08
C SER A 49 20.01 -12.96 7.63
N VAL A 50 19.62 -14.19 7.96
CA VAL A 50 18.30 -14.74 7.63
C VAL A 50 17.20 -14.37 8.62
N LEU A 51 17.57 -13.76 9.76
CA LEU A 51 16.61 -13.43 10.81
C LEU A 51 15.70 -12.27 10.38
N PRO A 52 14.42 -12.25 10.79
CA PRO A 52 13.48 -11.22 10.40
C PRO A 52 13.96 -9.79 10.71
N ARG A 53 14.63 -9.56 11.85
CA ARG A 53 15.16 -8.24 12.24
C ARG A 53 16.39 -7.80 11.43
N HIS A 54 17.11 -8.74 10.81
CA HIS A 54 18.18 -8.41 9.87
C HIS A 54 17.60 -8.03 8.50
N ILE A 55 16.58 -8.77 8.04
CA ILE A 55 15.91 -8.52 6.75
C ILE A 55 15.09 -7.22 6.80
N ALA A 56 14.20 -7.09 7.77
CA ALA A 56 13.32 -5.94 7.96
C ALA A 56 14.03 -4.80 8.72
N SER A 57 15.15 -4.35 8.17
CA SER A 57 15.91 -3.20 8.68
C SER A 57 15.17 -1.87 8.49
N LYS A 58 15.66 -0.78 9.09
CA LYS A 58 15.11 0.58 8.88
C LYS A 58 15.02 0.94 7.40
N SER A 59 16.05 0.62 6.61
CA SER A 59 16.04 0.83 5.14
C SER A 59 14.93 0.01 4.46
N ALA A 60 14.68 -1.22 4.89
CA ALA A 60 13.60 -2.04 4.34
C ALA A 60 12.21 -1.46 4.68
N PHE A 61 12.02 -0.93 5.88
CA PHE A 61 10.80 -0.20 6.26
C PHE A 61 10.60 1.07 5.43
N GLN A 62 11.66 1.84 5.19
CA GLN A 62 11.62 3.03 4.33
C GLN A 62 11.29 2.66 2.88
N ASN A 63 11.87 1.59 2.33
CA ASN A 63 11.53 1.07 1.00
C ASN A 63 10.06 0.62 0.93
N ALA A 64 9.56 -0.09 1.94
CA ALA A 64 8.18 -0.55 1.99
C ALA A 64 7.19 0.61 2.07
N MET A 65 7.48 1.64 2.87
CA MET A 65 6.67 2.86 2.93
C MET A 65 6.73 3.64 1.61
N THR A 66 7.90 3.69 0.97
CA THR A 66 8.07 4.32 -0.35
C THR A 66 7.22 3.63 -1.41
N LEU A 67 7.19 2.30 -1.42
CA LEU A 67 6.25 1.55 -2.28
C LEU A 67 4.79 1.89 -1.97
N ASP A 68 4.41 1.92 -0.71
CA ASP A 68 3.01 2.18 -0.32
C ASP A 68 2.54 3.59 -0.70
N ILE A 69 3.37 4.61 -0.51
CA ILE A 69 3.09 5.99 -0.99
C ILE A 69 2.97 6.00 -2.51
N ALA A 70 3.86 5.32 -3.22
CA ALA A 70 3.87 5.27 -4.68
C ALA A 70 2.68 4.53 -5.28
N MET A 71 2.05 3.63 -4.52
CA MET A 71 0.81 2.95 -4.88
C MET A 71 -0.46 3.71 -4.47
N GLY A 72 -0.32 4.78 -3.68
CA GLY A 72 -1.45 5.38 -2.99
C GLY A 72 -2.15 4.36 -2.09
N GLY A 73 -1.39 3.67 -1.25
CA GLY A 73 -1.82 2.60 -0.34
C GLY A 73 -2.95 3.00 0.62
N SER A 74 -3.41 2.04 1.42
CA SER A 74 -4.39 2.32 2.49
C SER A 74 -3.70 3.08 3.61
N THR A 75 -4.33 4.07 4.23
CA THR A 75 -3.75 4.73 5.42
C THR A 75 -3.54 3.76 6.60
N ASN A 76 -4.25 2.61 6.61
CA ASN A 76 -4.05 1.54 7.60
C ASN A 76 -2.65 0.92 7.55
N THR A 77 -1.97 0.96 6.39
CA THR A 77 -0.61 0.42 6.26
C THR A 77 0.37 1.16 7.15
N VAL A 78 0.17 2.46 7.39
CA VAL A 78 0.98 3.27 8.31
C VAL A 78 0.88 2.69 9.72
N LEU A 79 -0.32 2.40 10.21
CA LEU A 79 -0.52 1.79 11.53
C LEU A 79 0.17 0.43 11.63
N HIS A 80 0.03 -0.41 10.60
CA HIS A 80 0.64 -1.73 10.60
C HIS A 80 2.17 -1.70 10.52
N LEU A 81 2.75 -0.78 9.72
CA LEU A 81 4.19 -0.61 9.64
C LEU A 81 4.77 -0.05 10.94
N LEU A 82 4.12 0.93 11.56
CA LEU A 82 4.56 1.47 12.85
C LEU A 82 4.49 0.39 13.95
N ALA A 83 3.41 -0.39 14.00
CA ALA A 83 3.30 -1.50 14.95
C ALA A 83 4.37 -2.58 14.72
N ALA A 84 4.62 -2.96 13.47
CA ALA A 84 5.65 -3.93 13.11
C ALA A 84 7.07 -3.40 13.42
N ALA A 85 7.33 -2.11 13.20
CA ALA A 85 8.58 -1.47 13.56
C ALA A 85 8.78 -1.46 15.08
N GLN A 86 7.75 -1.12 15.85
CA GLN A 86 7.80 -1.15 17.31
C GLN A 86 8.10 -2.56 17.85
N GLU A 87 7.41 -3.58 17.36
CA GLU A 87 7.65 -4.99 17.76
C GLU A 87 9.03 -5.48 17.33
N GLY A 88 9.50 -5.07 16.15
CA GLY A 88 10.84 -5.36 15.66
C GLY A 88 11.94 -4.49 16.28
N GLU A 89 11.60 -3.59 17.20
CA GLU A 89 12.43 -2.52 17.76
C GLU A 89 13.29 -1.82 16.68
N VAL A 90 12.65 -1.49 15.56
CA VAL A 90 13.23 -0.75 14.43
C VAL A 90 12.93 0.73 14.64
N ASP A 91 13.96 1.57 14.54
CA ASP A 91 13.85 3.03 14.61
C ASP A 91 13.16 3.58 13.35
N PHE A 92 11.85 3.44 13.26
CA PHE A 92 11.00 3.94 12.17
C PHE A 92 9.75 4.58 12.75
N SER A 93 9.49 5.84 12.42
CA SER A 93 8.43 6.64 13.04
C SER A 93 7.59 7.40 12.02
N ILE A 94 6.53 8.07 12.49
CA ILE A 94 5.67 8.91 11.62
C ILE A 94 6.46 10.05 10.93
N SER A 95 7.56 10.50 11.53
CA SER A 95 8.43 11.53 10.93
C SER A 95 9.18 11.01 9.70
N ASP A 96 9.56 9.73 9.68
CA ASP A 96 10.11 9.09 8.47
C ASP A 96 9.05 9.04 7.36
N ILE A 97 7.81 8.73 7.72
CA ILE A 97 6.68 8.65 6.78
C ILE A 97 6.39 10.04 6.17
N ASP A 98 6.33 11.10 6.98
CA ASP A 98 6.13 12.47 6.48
C ASP A 98 7.25 12.90 5.53
N ARG A 99 8.51 12.61 5.87
CA ARG A 99 9.65 12.91 4.99
C ARG A 99 9.52 12.19 3.65
N LEU A 100 9.21 10.90 3.67
CA LEU A 100 9.05 10.09 2.44
C LEU A 100 7.84 10.56 1.61
N SER A 101 6.73 10.91 2.26
CA SER A 101 5.50 11.31 1.55
C SER A 101 5.66 12.59 0.73
N ARG A 102 6.62 13.44 1.08
CA ARG A 102 6.99 14.66 0.36
C ARG A 102 7.91 14.42 -0.84
N GLN A 103 8.54 13.25 -0.94
CA GLN A 103 9.56 12.95 -1.94
C GLN A 103 9.09 11.92 -2.98
N VAL A 104 8.18 11.03 -2.57
CA VAL A 104 7.80 9.87 -3.37
C VAL A 104 6.61 10.20 -4.27
N PRO A 105 6.74 10.06 -5.61
CA PRO A 105 5.64 10.28 -6.54
C PRO A 105 4.64 9.13 -6.53
N HIS A 106 3.39 9.39 -6.92
CA HIS A 106 2.36 8.38 -7.10
C HIS A 106 2.50 7.72 -8.50
N LEU A 107 3.19 6.57 -8.53
CA LEU A 107 3.56 5.85 -9.76
C LEU A 107 2.54 4.79 -10.20
N CYS A 108 1.78 4.22 -9.27
CA CYS A 108 0.86 3.13 -9.52
C CYS A 108 -0.52 3.48 -8.97
N LYS A 109 -1.55 3.38 -9.82
CA LYS A 109 -2.93 3.68 -9.43
C LYS A 109 -3.76 2.40 -9.47
N VAL A 110 -4.37 2.04 -8.34
CA VAL A 110 -5.21 0.83 -8.21
C VAL A 110 -6.53 1.17 -7.52
N ALA A 111 -7.59 0.40 -7.81
CA ALA A 111 -8.86 0.49 -7.10
C ALA A 111 -8.64 0.51 -5.57
N PRO A 112 -9.38 1.35 -4.81
CA PRO A 112 -10.52 2.16 -5.24
C PRO A 112 -10.16 3.53 -5.85
N SER A 113 -8.87 3.93 -5.90
CA SER A 113 -8.45 5.25 -6.38
C SER A 113 -8.73 5.48 -7.88
N THR A 114 -8.85 4.40 -8.64
CA THR A 114 -9.20 4.37 -10.06
C THR A 114 -10.18 3.23 -10.33
N GLN A 115 -11.01 3.38 -11.35
CA GLN A 115 -11.87 2.32 -11.89
C GLN A 115 -11.20 1.54 -13.04
N LYS A 116 -10.00 1.97 -13.47
CA LYS A 116 -9.31 1.40 -14.63
C LYS A 116 -8.45 0.18 -14.30
N TYR A 117 -7.89 0.12 -13.10
CA TYR A 117 -6.87 -0.86 -12.72
C TYR A 117 -7.23 -1.53 -11.40
N HIS A 118 -7.13 -2.86 -11.40
CA HIS A 118 -7.26 -3.72 -10.25
C HIS A 118 -5.92 -4.42 -9.95
N MET A 119 -5.87 -5.27 -8.92
CA MET A 119 -4.62 -5.91 -8.49
C MET A 119 -4.04 -6.84 -9.58
N GLU A 120 -4.88 -7.47 -10.38
CA GLU A 120 -4.48 -8.26 -11.54
C GLU A 120 -3.79 -7.44 -12.64
N ASP A 121 -4.15 -6.17 -12.79
CA ASP A 121 -3.50 -5.26 -13.73
C ASP A 121 -2.15 -4.79 -13.18
N VAL A 122 -2.08 -4.53 -11.87
CA VAL A 122 -0.81 -4.27 -11.18
C VAL A 122 0.12 -5.46 -11.34
N HIS A 123 -0.38 -6.69 -11.18
CA HIS A 123 0.39 -7.91 -11.41
C HIS A 123 0.91 -7.99 -12.85
N ARG A 124 0.02 -7.78 -13.83
CA ARG A 124 0.38 -7.74 -15.25
C ARG A 124 1.44 -6.69 -15.58
N ALA A 125 1.49 -5.59 -14.84
CA ALA A 125 2.48 -4.53 -15.00
C ALA A 125 3.84 -4.81 -14.33
N GLY A 126 4.02 -5.99 -13.73
CA GLY A 126 5.23 -6.41 -13.01
C GLY A 126 5.05 -6.46 -11.49
N GLY A 127 3.84 -6.22 -10.98
CA GLY A 127 3.52 -6.32 -9.56
C GLY A 127 4.33 -5.37 -8.68
N VAL A 128 4.61 -5.83 -7.46
CA VAL A 128 5.43 -5.11 -6.48
C VAL A 128 6.84 -4.84 -7.03
N MET A 129 7.45 -5.81 -7.71
CA MET A 129 8.79 -5.67 -8.30
C MET A 129 8.82 -4.63 -9.43
N GLY A 130 7.76 -4.50 -10.21
CA GLY A 130 7.62 -3.44 -11.20
C GLY A 130 7.60 -2.04 -10.56
N ILE A 131 6.88 -1.88 -9.44
CA ILE A 131 6.81 -0.61 -8.71
C ILE A 131 8.16 -0.28 -8.06
N LEU A 132 8.77 -1.24 -7.36
CA LEU A 132 10.11 -1.09 -6.78
C LEU A 132 11.16 -0.80 -7.86
N GLY A 133 11.04 -1.42 -9.03
CA GLY A 133 11.91 -1.18 -10.17
C GLY A 133 11.89 0.27 -10.64
N GLU A 134 10.70 0.88 -10.76
CA GLU A 134 10.57 2.30 -11.12
C GLU A 134 11.06 3.24 -10.00
N LEU A 135 10.80 2.90 -8.74
CA LEU A 135 11.29 3.67 -7.59
C LEU A 135 12.83 3.64 -7.49
N ASP A 136 13.45 2.51 -7.82
CA ASP A 136 14.90 2.41 -7.92
C ASP A 136 15.46 3.24 -9.09
N ARG A 137 14.80 3.25 -10.26
CA ARG A 137 15.18 4.14 -11.38
C ARG A 137 15.09 5.62 -11.00
N ALA A 138 14.16 5.96 -10.11
CA ALA A 138 14.01 7.30 -9.53
C ALA A 138 15.03 7.62 -8.42
N GLY A 139 15.86 6.66 -8.01
CA GLY A 139 16.84 6.83 -6.93
C GLY A 139 16.20 6.93 -5.53
N LEU A 140 14.99 6.38 -5.35
CA LEU A 140 14.21 6.50 -4.12
C LEU A 140 14.30 5.27 -3.20
N LEU A 141 15.10 4.26 -3.55
CA LEU A 141 15.23 3.02 -2.78
C LEU A 141 16.67 2.77 -2.35
N ASP A 142 16.82 2.18 -1.16
CA ASP A 142 18.06 1.51 -0.76
C ASP A 142 18.02 0.07 -1.26
N THR A 143 18.77 -0.23 -2.33
CA THR A 143 18.79 -1.55 -2.96
C THR A 143 19.78 -2.53 -2.33
N SER A 144 20.52 -2.11 -1.30
CA SER A 144 21.48 -2.97 -0.60
C SER A 144 20.81 -3.93 0.40
N VAL A 145 19.54 -3.69 0.76
CA VAL A 145 18.79 -4.52 1.71
C VAL A 145 18.65 -5.95 1.22
N SER A 146 18.84 -6.92 2.11
CA SER A 146 18.63 -8.34 1.83
C SER A 146 17.17 -8.75 2.00
N ASN A 147 16.79 -9.89 1.42
CA ASN A 147 15.47 -10.47 1.60
C ASN A 147 15.53 -11.99 1.83
N VAL A 148 14.37 -12.63 1.99
CA VAL A 148 14.23 -14.07 2.26
C VAL A 148 14.87 -14.99 1.20
N LEU A 149 15.15 -14.51 -0.01
CA LEU A 149 15.91 -15.26 -1.02
C LEU A 149 17.41 -15.37 -0.67
N GLY A 150 17.90 -14.57 0.28
CA GLY A 150 19.32 -14.46 0.61
C GLY A 150 20.12 -13.57 -0.34
N ILE A 151 19.44 -12.80 -1.19
CA ILE A 151 20.04 -11.84 -2.13
C ILE A 151 19.59 -10.42 -1.80
N THR A 152 20.27 -9.44 -2.38
CA THR A 152 19.93 -8.02 -2.26
C THR A 152 18.68 -7.66 -3.06
N LEU A 153 18.05 -6.53 -2.72
CA LEU A 153 16.96 -5.97 -3.51
C LEU A 153 17.43 -5.63 -4.94
N ARG A 154 18.67 -5.18 -5.12
CA ARG A 154 19.29 -4.98 -6.44
C ARG A 154 19.19 -6.24 -7.30
N GLU A 155 19.73 -7.36 -6.82
CA GLU A 155 19.72 -8.64 -7.54
C GLU A 155 18.30 -9.17 -7.76
N THR A 156 17.41 -8.90 -6.81
CA THR A 156 15.99 -9.26 -6.92
C THR A 156 15.32 -8.48 -8.04
N LEU A 157 15.56 -7.17 -8.14
CA LEU A 157 15.03 -6.35 -9.23
C LEU A 157 15.59 -6.78 -10.58
N ASP A 158 16.89 -7.06 -10.67
CA ASP A 158 17.50 -7.51 -11.93
C ASP A 158 16.92 -8.84 -12.42
N THR A 159 16.46 -9.69 -11.48
CA THR A 159 15.81 -10.98 -11.78
C THR A 159 14.31 -10.83 -12.10
N TYR A 160 13.57 -10.02 -11.34
CA TYR A 160 12.10 -10.02 -11.32
C TYR A 160 11.43 -8.78 -11.91
N ASP A 161 12.12 -7.65 -12.06
CA ASP A 161 11.54 -6.49 -12.72
C ASP A 161 11.37 -6.79 -14.23
N ILE A 162 10.14 -6.73 -14.73
CA ILE A 162 9.80 -7.03 -16.11
C ILE A 162 10.53 -6.14 -17.13
N MET A 163 11.00 -4.96 -16.69
CA MET A 163 11.76 -4.03 -17.52
C MET A 163 13.26 -4.38 -17.61
N ARG A 164 13.77 -5.28 -16.74
CA ARG A 164 15.18 -5.70 -16.69
C ARG A 164 15.36 -7.15 -17.11
N THR A 165 14.47 -8.00 -16.64
CA THR A 165 14.58 -9.44 -16.77
C THR A 165 14.45 -9.90 -18.22
N ARG A 166 15.28 -10.90 -18.56
CA ARG A 166 15.17 -11.66 -19.82
C ARG A 166 14.59 -13.05 -19.60
N ASP A 167 14.26 -13.39 -18.36
CA ASP A 167 13.70 -14.69 -18.01
C ASP A 167 12.21 -14.76 -18.42
N GLU A 168 11.92 -15.62 -19.39
CA GLU A 168 10.56 -15.84 -19.88
C GLU A 168 9.66 -16.52 -18.84
N ALA A 169 10.21 -17.26 -17.87
CA ALA A 169 9.43 -17.82 -16.77
C ALA A 169 8.91 -16.71 -15.85
N VAL A 170 9.74 -15.71 -15.54
CA VAL A 170 9.35 -14.52 -14.77
C VAL A 170 8.29 -13.72 -15.50
N LYS A 171 8.50 -13.43 -16.80
CA LYS A 171 7.49 -12.74 -17.63
C LYS A 171 6.19 -13.54 -17.75
N SER A 172 6.30 -14.87 -17.86
CA SER A 172 5.14 -15.76 -17.85
C SER A 172 4.36 -15.64 -16.54
N MET A 173 5.04 -15.66 -15.38
CA MET A 173 4.43 -15.49 -14.06
C MET A 173 3.61 -14.20 -14.01
N PHE A 174 4.17 -13.05 -14.39
CA PHE A 174 3.43 -11.77 -14.39
C PHE A 174 2.31 -11.69 -15.43
N ARG A 175 2.31 -12.54 -16.46
CA ARG A 175 1.15 -12.69 -17.35
C ARG A 175 -0.01 -13.44 -16.70
N ALA A 176 0.11 -14.01 -15.49
CA ALA A 176 -1.00 -14.65 -14.81
C ALA A 176 -2.21 -13.70 -14.70
N GLY A 177 -3.34 -14.13 -15.26
CA GLY A 177 -4.54 -13.33 -15.43
C GLY A 177 -5.76 -13.95 -14.74
N PRO A 178 -6.83 -13.16 -14.57
CA PRO A 178 -8.08 -13.69 -14.04
C PRO A 178 -8.76 -14.55 -15.11
N ALA A 179 -9.43 -15.62 -14.68
CA ALA A 179 -10.22 -16.44 -15.60
C ALA A 179 -11.62 -15.86 -15.90
N GLY A 180 -12.01 -14.75 -15.27
CA GLY A 180 -13.34 -14.14 -15.43
C GLY A 180 -14.49 -14.98 -14.87
N ILE A 181 -14.18 -16.04 -14.11
CA ILE A 181 -15.15 -16.96 -13.51
C ILE A 181 -15.11 -16.87 -11.99
N ARG A 182 -16.28 -17.00 -11.35
CA ARG A 182 -16.38 -17.09 -9.89
C ARG A 182 -15.94 -18.47 -9.45
N THR A 183 -14.89 -18.53 -8.63
CA THR A 183 -14.40 -19.76 -8.00
C THR A 183 -13.72 -19.44 -6.67
N THR A 184 -13.90 -20.33 -5.70
CA THR A 184 -13.19 -20.31 -4.40
C THR A 184 -12.15 -21.42 -4.30
N GLN A 185 -12.05 -22.29 -5.32
CA GLN A 185 -11.08 -23.38 -5.34
C GLN A 185 -9.69 -22.82 -5.66
N ALA A 186 -8.72 -23.11 -4.81
CA ALA A 186 -7.33 -22.71 -5.05
C ALA A 186 -6.77 -23.42 -6.30
N PHE A 187 -5.94 -22.71 -7.06
CA PHE A 187 -5.22 -23.24 -8.23
C PHE A 187 -6.12 -23.76 -9.36
N SER A 188 -7.38 -23.32 -9.42
CA SER A 188 -8.40 -23.86 -10.32
C SER A 188 -8.31 -23.33 -11.76
N GLN A 189 -7.43 -22.37 -12.04
CA GLN A 189 -7.30 -21.74 -13.35
C GLN A 189 -5.85 -21.34 -13.65
N ASN A 190 -5.48 -21.26 -14.93
CA ASN A 190 -4.15 -20.89 -15.40
C ASN A 190 -4.19 -19.90 -16.58
N CYS A 191 -5.26 -19.10 -16.65
CA CYS A 191 -5.45 -18.08 -17.67
C CYS A 191 -4.35 -17.03 -17.58
N ARG A 192 -3.87 -16.60 -18.74
CA ARG A 192 -2.83 -15.58 -18.84
C ARG A 192 -3.25 -14.48 -19.80
N TRP A 193 -2.79 -13.28 -19.51
CA TRP A 193 -2.81 -12.18 -20.46
C TRP A 193 -1.92 -12.49 -21.66
N GLY A 194 -2.32 -12.04 -22.86
CA GLY A 194 -1.49 -12.20 -24.06
C GLY A 194 -0.19 -11.40 -24.00
N THR A 195 -0.20 -10.26 -23.31
CA THR A 195 0.94 -9.35 -23.15
C THR A 195 1.06 -8.86 -21.72
N LEU A 196 2.26 -8.42 -21.34
CA LEU A 196 2.51 -7.66 -20.12
C LEU A 196 2.04 -6.20 -20.28
N ASP A 197 1.96 -5.46 -19.19
CA ASP A 197 1.84 -4.00 -19.20
C ASP A 197 3.21 -3.36 -18.85
N ASP A 198 4.03 -3.17 -19.88
CA ASP A 198 5.35 -2.54 -19.83
C ASP A 198 5.30 -1.05 -20.22
N ASP A 199 4.10 -0.47 -20.40
CA ASP A 199 3.91 0.94 -20.72
C ASP A 199 4.11 1.83 -19.48
N ARG A 200 5.35 2.28 -19.27
CA ARG A 200 5.73 3.21 -18.18
C ARG A 200 5.28 4.66 -18.39
N LYS A 201 4.46 4.95 -19.41
CA LYS A 201 3.89 6.27 -19.67
C LYS A 201 2.40 6.33 -19.35
N ALA A 202 1.61 5.39 -19.89
CA ALA A 202 0.16 5.40 -19.74
C ALA A 202 -0.43 4.14 -19.09
N GLY A 203 0.39 3.13 -18.83
CA GLY A 203 0.04 1.87 -18.15
C GLY A 203 -0.28 2.04 -16.65
N CYS A 204 -0.45 0.89 -15.99
CA CYS A 204 -0.82 0.79 -14.57
C CYS A 204 0.29 1.26 -13.63
N ILE A 205 1.54 0.94 -13.96
CA ILE A 205 2.75 1.39 -13.27
C ILE A 205 3.51 2.32 -14.21
N ARG A 206 3.81 3.53 -13.75
CA ARG A 206 4.44 4.59 -14.55
C ARG A 206 5.82 4.95 -14.04
N SER A 207 6.63 5.47 -14.95
CA SER A 207 7.90 6.13 -14.65
C SER A 207 7.69 7.42 -13.86
N GLN A 208 8.73 7.88 -13.15
CA GLN A 208 8.70 9.14 -12.40
C GLN A 208 8.28 10.34 -13.26
N GLU A 209 8.76 10.42 -14.50
CA GLU A 209 8.42 11.50 -15.44
C GLU A 209 6.93 11.52 -15.80
N ASN A 210 6.28 10.36 -15.82
CA ASN A 210 4.88 10.21 -16.22
C ASN A 210 3.97 9.83 -15.04
N ALA A 211 4.43 10.08 -13.81
CA ALA A 211 3.71 9.77 -12.59
C ALA A 211 2.27 10.32 -12.62
N TYR A 212 1.34 9.66 -11.94
CA TYR A 212 -0.04 10.18 -11.82
C TYR A 212 -0.07 11.50 -11.05
N SER A 213 0.86 11.65 -10.11
CA SER A 213 1.12 12.86 -9.35
C SER A 213 2.58 12.86 -8.90
N HIS A 214 3.23 14.01 -8.94
CA HIS A 214 4.57 14.18 -8.34
C HIS A 214 4.51 14.32 -6.82
N ASP A 215 3.35 14.71 -6.29
CA ASP A 215 3.05 14.61 -4.86
C ASP A 215 2.63 13.18 -4.54
N GLY A 216 3.10 12.66 -3.41
CA GLY A 216 2.78 11.32 -2.92
C GLY A 216 1.29 11.14 -2.63
N GLY A 217 0.85 9.87 -2.54
CA GLY A 217 -0.56 9.52 -2.32
C GLY A 217 -1.07 9.63 -0.88
N LEU A 218 -0.21 10.04 0.05
CA LEU A 218 -0.46 10.17 1.48
C LEU A 218 0.22 11.43 1.99
N ALA A 219 -0.34 12.07 3.02
CA ALA A 219 0.31 13.18 3.73
C ALA A 219 0.09 13.07 5.24
N ILE A 220 1.07 13.51 6.00
CA ILE A 220 0.95 13.70 7.45
C ILE A 220 0.70 15.19 7.70
N LEU A 221 -0.35 15.49 8.47
CA LEU A 221 -0.71 16.85 8.87
C LEU A 221 -0.47 17.02 10.36
N TYR A 222 0.02 18.20 10.74
CA TYR A 222 0.24 18.60 12.12
C TYR A 222 -0.47 19.92 12.39
N GLY A 223 -0.83 20.15 13.65
CA GLY A 223 -1.42 21.41 14.09
C GLY A 223 -1.96 21.29 15.51
N ASN A 224 -2.59 22.35 16.00
CA ASN A 224 -3.19 22.40 17.35
C ASN A 224 -4.27 21.32 17.59
N MET A 225 -4.88 20.77 16.54
CA MET A 225 -5.85 19.68 16.63
C MET A 225 -5.22 18.27 16.54
N ALA A 226 -3.97 18.17 16.09
CA ALA A 226 -3.26 16.92 15.86
C ALA A 226 -1.76 17.16 16.10
N GLU A 227 -1.39 17.38 17.36
CA GLU A 227 -0.01 17.70 17.75
C GLU A 227 0.94 16.54 17.45
N ASP A 228 0.46 15.30 17.65
CA ASP A 228 1.19 14.07 17.34
C ASP A 228 1.01 13.60 15.87
N GLY A 229 0.31 14.41 15.07
CA GLY A 229 0.07 14.17 13.65
C GLY A 229 -1.23 13.42 13.33
N CYS A 230 -1.75 13.64 12.15
CA CYS A 230 -2.84 12.87 11.55
C CYS A 230 -2.56 12.59 10.07
N ILE A 231 -3.32 11.66 9.49
CA ILE A 231 -3.04 11.14 8.14
C ILE A 231 -4.20 11.49 7.21
N VAL A 232 -3.87 12.00 6.03
CA VAL A 232 -4.81 12.17 4.93
C VAL A 232 -4.31 11.48 3.67
N LYS A 233 -5.23 10.84 2.95
CA LYS A 233 -4.95 10.23 1.65
C LYS A 233 -5.13 11.24 0.52
N THR A 234 -4.06 11.95 0.18
CA THR A 234 -4.05 12.97 -0.90
C THR A 234 -4.41 12.40 -2.27
N ALA A 235 -4.10 11.13 -2.55
CA ALA A 235 -4.43 10.48 -3.83
C ALA A 235 -5.94 10.43 -4.13
N GLY A 236 -6.80 10.54 -3.10
CA GLY A 236 -8.25 10.54 -3.23
C GLY A 236 -8.89 11.93 -3.19
N VAL A 237 -8.11 13.00 -2.97
CA VAL A 237 -8.60 14.37 -2.79
C VAL A 237 -8.48 15.14 -4.11
N ASP A 238 -9.51 15.89 -4.46
CA ASP A 238 -9.49 16.75 -5.65
C ASP A 238 -8.54 17.94 -5.42
N LYS A 239 -7.77 18.33 -6.44
CA LYS A 239 -6.76 19.39 -6.34
C LYS A 239 -7.37 20.74 -5.97
N GLU A 240 -8.64 20.95 -6.33
CA GLU A 240 -9.37 22.18 -6.02
C GLU A 240 -9.72 22.33 -4.53
N ILE A 241 -9.62 21.26 -3.74
CA ILE A 241 -10.05 21.22 -2.32
C ILE A 241 -8.94 20.78 -1.35
N LEU A 242 -7.67 21.01 -1.72
CA LEU A 242 -6.52 20.71 -0.84
C LEU A 242 -6.48 21.57 0.42
N THR A 243 -7.20 22.69 0.44
CA THR A 243 -7.40 23.53 1.62
C THR A 243 -8.90 23.67 1.87
N PHE A 244 -9.31 23.51 3.13
CA PHE A 244 -10.71 23.62 3.53
C PHE A 244 -10.80 24.39 4.85
N CYS A 245 -11.78 25.29 4.95
CA CYS A 245 -12.06 26.04 6.17
C CYS A 245 -13.59 26.18 6.32
N GLY A 246 -14.09 25.91 7.52
CA GLY A 246 -15.52 25.85 7.77
C GLY A 246 -15.87 25.71 9.25
N PRO A 247 -17.13 25.95 9.62
CA PRO A 247 -17.59 25.74 10.99
C PRO A 247 -17.56 24.25 11.35
N ALA A 248 -17.14 23.95 12.58
CA ALA A 248 -17.08 22.58 13.07
C ALA A 248 -18.47 22.05 13.45
N LYS A 249 -18.80 20.84 12.98
CA LYS A 249 -19.95 20.04 13.39
C LYS A 249 -19.41 18.81 14.13
N VAL A 250 -19.49 18.84 15.45
CA VAL A 250 -18.87 17.83 16.32
C VAL A 250 -19.89 16.76 16.70
N TYR A 251 -19.48 15.50 16.57
CA TYR A 251 -20.26 14.31 16.89
C TYR A 251 -19.41 13.34 17.73
N GLU A 252 -20.08 12.59 18.60
CA GLU A 252 -19.44 11.74 19.61
C GLU A 252 -19.39 10.25 19.20
N SER A 253 -19.97 9.92 18.06
CA SER A 253 -19.99 8.58 17.48
C SER A 253 -20.23 8.64 15.97
N GLN A 254 -19.92 7.54 15.29
CA GLN A 254 -20.30 7.34 13.89
C GLN A 254 -21.81 7.50 13.69
N GLU A 255 -22.64 6.91 14.56
CA GLU A 255 -24.09 6.93 14.47
C GLU A 255 -24.65 8.35 14.51
N ASP A 256 -24.18 9.17 15.46
CA ASP A 256 -24.60 10.57 15.60
C ASP A 256 -24.26 11.39 14.35
N ALA A 257 -23.08 11.16 13.78
CA ALA A 257 -22.63 11.84 12.56
C ALA A 257 -23.48 11.41 11.35
N VAL A 258 -23.76 10.11 11.22
CA VAL A 258 -24.61 9.56 10.15
C VAL A 258 -26.02 10.16 10.20
N ASP A 259 -26.64 10.18 11.39
CA ASP A 259 -27.98 10.75 11.58
C ASP A 259 -28.02 12.24 11.25
N ALA A 260 -26.95 12.98 11.58
CA ALA A 260 -26.85 14.39 11.26
C ALA A 260 -26.63 14.66 9.76
N ILE A 261 -25.85 13.83 9.07
CA ILE A 261 -25.63 13.92 7.62
C ILE A 261 -26.94 13.63 6.88
N LEU A 262 -27.59 12.51 7.17
CA LEU A 262 -28.83 12.09 6.53
C LEU A 262 -30.01 13.01 6.90
N GLY A 263 -30.03 13.51 8.13
CA GLY A 263 -31.02 14.47 8.63
C GLY A 263 -30.82 15.91 8.13
N GLY A 264 -29.81 16.18 7.28
CA GLY A 264 -29.57 17.50 6.70
C GLY A 264 -29.04 18.56 7.67
N LYS A 265 -28.51 18.15 8.83
CA LYS A 265 -27.87 19.06 9.80
C LYS A 265 -26.46 19.46 9.37
N VAL A 266 -25.81 18.62 8.54
CA VAL A 266 -24.55 18.91 7.87
C VAL A 266 -24.86 19.51 6.49
N VAL A 267 -24.26 20.66 6.20
CA VAL A 267 -24.44 21.42 4.97
C VAL A 267 -23.10 21.75 4.32
N ALA A 268 -23.12 22.18 3.06
CA ALA A 268 -21.93 22.61 2.34
C ALA A 268 -21.17 23.71 3.12
N GLY A 269 -19.86 23.53 3.26
CA GLY A 269 -18.97 24.38 4.03
C GLY A 269 -18.64 23.84 5.43
N ASP A 270 -19.34 22.82 5.92
CA ASP A 270 -19.09 22.28 7.27
C ASP A 270 -17.82 21.41 7.35
N VAL A 271 -17.18 21.42 8.53
CA VAL A 271 -16.15 20.46 8.92
C VAL A 271 -16.75 19.48 9.93
N VAL A 272 -17.00 18.24 9.50
CA VAL A 272 -17.54 17.18 10.35
C VAL A 272 -16.41 16.59 11.19
N VAL A 273 -16.52 16.66 12.51
CA VAL A 273 -15.56 16.11 13.47
C VAL A 273 -16.22 14.98 14.23
N ILE A 274 -15.73 13.75 14.08
CA ILE A 274 -16.23 12.56 14.77
C ILE A 274 -15.15 12.12 15.77
N ARG A 275 -15.39 12.33 17.06
CA ARG A 275 -14.44 12.02 18.13
C ARG A 275 -14.88 10.84 18.97
N TYR A 276 -13.99 10.37 19.83
CA TYR A 276 -14.16 9.16 20.64
C TYR A 276 -14.28 7.87 19.81
N GLU A 277 -13.72 7.86 18.60
CA GLU A 277 -13.65 6.68 17.73
C GLU A 277 -12.22 6.12 17.65
N GLY A 278 -11.28 6.71 18.39
CA GLY A 278 -9.89 6.26 18.48
C GLY A 278 -9.71 4.93 19.24
N PRO A 279 -8.46 4.45 19.40
CA PRO A 279 -8.16 3.14 19.99
C PRO A 279 -8.80 2.87 21.36
N LYS A 280 -8.93 3.90 22.20
CA LYS A 280 -9.53 3.82 23.54
C LYS A 280 -10.97 4.34 23.60
N GLY A 281 -11.28 5.37 22.82
CA GLY A 281 -12.61 5.98 22.82
C GLY A 281 -13.66 5.04 22.25
N GLY A 282 -13.34 4.41 21.11
CA GLY A 282 -14.27 3.58 20.33
C GLY A 282 -14.81 2.36 21.09
N PRO A 283 -13.97 1.46 21.64
CA PRO A 283 -12.53 1.17 21.47
C PRO A 283 -12.17 0.39 20.19
N GLY A 284 -10.88 0.12 19.97
CA GLY A 284 -10.40 -0.68 18.85
C GLY A 284 -10.21 0.08 17.54
N MET A 285 -10.48 1.38 17.53
CA MET A 285 -10.28 2.28 16.39
C MET A 285 -10.97 1.76 15.12
N GLN A 286 -12.29 1.58 15.16
CA GLN A 286 -13.04 0.99 14.05
C GLN A 286 -12.90 1.80 12.75
N GLU A 287 -13.04 1.11 11.60
CA GLU A 287 -13.03 1.74 10.28
C GLU A 287 -14.46 2.15 9.90
N MET A 288 -14.66 3.45 9.65
CA MET A 288 -15.97 4.07 9.46
C MET A 288 -16.27 4.40 8.00
N LEU A 289 -16.90 3.47 7.29
CA LEU A 289 -17.27 3.66 5.88
C LEU A 289 -18.53 4.53 5.67
N TYR A 290 -19.45 4.54 6.65
CA TYR A 290 -20.76 5.15 6.47
C TYR A 290 -20.73 6.69 6.36
N PRO A 291 -20.00 7.43 7.21
CA PRO A 291 -19.96 8.89 7.12
C PRO A 291 -19.49 9.40 5.76
N THR A 292 -18.43 8.79 5.21
CA THR A 292 -17.89 9.15 3.89
C THR A 292 -18.86 8.83 2.76
N THR A 293 -19.50 7.66 2.82
CA THR A 293 -20.50 7.22 1.84
C THR A 293 -21.71 8.14 1.82
N PHE A 294 -22.27 8.48 2.99
CA PHE A 294 -23.46 9.32 3.06
C PHE A 294 -23.19 10.77 2.69
N LEU A 295 -22.03 11.33 3.07
CA LEU A 295 -21.63 12.66 2.57
C LEU A 295 -21.57 12.69 1.04
N LYS A 296 -21.03 11.64 0.42
CA LYS A 296 -21.01 11.55 -1.05
C LYS A 296 -22.42 11.41 -1.63
N SER A 297 -23.28 10.57 -1.05
CA SER A 297 -24.67 10.39 -1.49
C SER A 297 -25.52 11.66 -1.37
N MET A 298 -25.24 12.50 -0.37
CA MET A 298 -25.88 13.81 -0.18
C MET A 298 -25.31 14.90 -1.08
N GLY A 299 -24.35 14.58 -1.96
CA GLY A 299 -23.69 15.55 -2.85
C GLY A 299 -22.69 16.47 -2.13
N LEU A 300 -22.32 16.15 -0.88
CA LEU A 300 -21.46 16.98 -0.04
C LEU A 300 -19.99 16.58 -0.06
N GLY A 301 -19.62 15.53 -0.80
CA GLY A 301 -18.27 14.94 -0.76
C GLY A 301 -17.11 15.85 -1.18
N LYS A 302 -17.37 16.95 -1.92
CA LYS A 302 -16.37 17.97 -2.26
C LYS A 302 -16.52 19.27 -1.44
N SER A 303 -17.59 19.39 -0.68
CA SER A 303 -18.00 20.64 -0.04
C SER A 303 -18.02 20.56 1.48
N CYS A 304 -17.69 19.40 2.06
CA CYS A 304 -17.47 19.23 3.50
C CYS A 304 -16.13 18.51 3.74
N ALA A 305 -15.51 18.80 4.89
CA ALA A 305 -14.36 18.04 5.39
C ALA A 305 -14.79 17.05 6.48
N LEU A 306 -14.01 15.99 6.65
CA LEU A 306 -14.17 14.99 7.70
C LEU A 306 -12.88 14.86 8.50
N ILE A 307 -13.00 14.84 9.82
CA ILE A 307 -11.90 14.64 10.77
C ILE A 307 -12.35 13.62 11.81
N THR A 308 -11.46 12.72 12.20
CA THR A 308 -11.70 11.78 13.29
C THR A 308 -10.42 11.40 14.01
N ASP A 309 -10.54 10.99 15.27
CA ASP A 309 -9.49 10.26 16.02
C ASP A 309 -9.51 8.74 15.73
N GLY A 310 -10.50 8.25 14.99
CA GLY A 310 -10.63 6.90 14.44
C GLY A 310 -10.09 6.76 13.01
N ARG A 311 -10.79 6.00 12.16
CA ARG A 311 -10.41 5.75 10.76
C ARG A 311 -11.62 5.79 9.83
N PHE A 312 -11.41 6.20 8.58
CA PHE A 312 -12.42 6.24 7.51
C PHE A 312 -12.13 5.21 6.42
#